data_AF-A0A538QZ63-F1
#
_entry.id   AF-A0A538QZ63-F1
#
_cell.length_a   1.000
_cell.length_b   1.000
_cell.length_c   1.000
_cell.angle_alpha   90.00
_cell.angle_beta   90.00
_cell.angle_gamma   90.00
#
_symmetry.space_group_name_H-M   'P 1'
#
loop_
_entity.id
_entity.type
_entity.pdbx_description
1 polymer ?
#
loop_
_entity_poly.entity_id
_entity_poly.type
_entity_poly.pdbx_seq_one_letter_code
_entity_poly.pdbx_strand_id
1 'polypeptide(L)'
;MHRRLVCPLISALGVAIAVAARLAVAHPHLRHATGTLSVEIRDDNNGLLPARLTFRPVGETPKLYFTTIDIGREEAGAISAFDRAFVVRGDADIRVPVGTYDVWISHGPEWDTTRERVTIRAGAEAEVHARLHHVIDTPGWISADLHVHSAASLDSRVPMRDRVVQFVADGVDLIVSTDHNVIANYAPVIAELGVSDLLASATGDEITTKQWGHFGAFPLPSDDGELGHGAIETGKRTPAQIFADVRARAPGALIDVHHPRLLHGSMGYFVLSDFDVATGRTRTPGFSFDFDAIEVLNGYQDSDRRTVGKVIGDWIGLLDGGKRVSCTGNSDSHHMTFNLGGYPRNYVAVGDVPVARLDPAAVAAAVKAGRSYFTTGPIVDAAIAGKGFGETATVPPGKVALHVTVRAANWIPVNQLTVLGPGNTVLATRSIPSTTTSVVRFDDAIELDVPRDGYAIIRVDGDRPMAPNVGDIKSFLVYPMAVANPIWIDVDGDGKVTPAAPYAP
;
A
#
# COMPACT_ATOMS: atom_id res chain seq x y z
N MET A 1 17.63 -50.33 -26.84
CA MET A 1 16.82 -51.31 -26.08
C MET A 1 16.67 -50.80 -24.64
N HIS A 2 15.55 -50.17 -24.29
CA HIS A 2 15.24 -49.81 -22.90
C HIS A 2 14.00 -50.58 -22.46
N ARG A 3 14.18 -51.49 -21.51
CA ARG A 3 13.08 -52.23 -20.87
C ARG A 3 12.41 -51.30 -19.85
N ARG A 4 11.11 -51.03 -20.05
CA ARG A 4 10.25 -50.44 -19.02
C ARG A 4 9.85 -51.53 -18.04
N LEU A 5 10.08 -51.32 -16.75
CA LEU A 5 9.50 -52.14 -15.68
C LEU A 5 8.10 -51.60 -15.39
N VAL A 6 7.09 -52.46 -15.56
CA VAL A 6 5.69 -52.19 -15.22
C VAL A 6 5.35 -53.09 -14.04
N CYS A 7 4.90 -52.51 -12.93
CA CYS A 7 4.39 -53.25 -11.77
C CYS A 7 2.89 -53.00 -11.66
N PRO A 8 2.01 -54.01 -11.78
CA PRO A 8 0.59 -53.81 -11.60
C PRO A 8 0.22 -53.91 -10.11
N LEU A 9 -0.56 -52.96 -9.63
CA LEU A 9 -1.33 -53.10 -8.39
C LEU A 9 -2.81 -53.17 -8.77
N ILE A 10 -3.47 -54.22 -8.31
CA ILE A 10 -4.89 -54.47 -8.55
C ILE A 10 -5.67 -53.82 -7.39
N SER A 11 -6.45 -52.79 -7.68
CA SER A 11 -7.53 -52.33 -6.78
C SER A 11 -8.88 -52.70 -7.41
N ALA A 12 -9.77 -53.27 -6.59
CA ALA A 12 -11.11 -53.68 -6.96
C ALA A 12 -11.98 -52.45 -7.31
N LEU A 13 -11.94 -52.04 -8.58
CA LEU A 13 -12.99 -51.45 -9.42
C LEU A 13 -12.26 -50.98 -10.69
N GLY A 14 -12.57 -51.62 -11.82
CA GLY A 14 -11.73 -51.63 -13.03
C GLY A 14 -11.63 -50.32 -13.80
N VAL A 15 -10.79 -49.39 -13.34
CA VAL A 15 -10.18 -48.34 -14.17
C VAL A 15 -8.67 -48.39 -13.94
N ALA A 16 -7.92 -48.81 -14.96
CA ALA A 16 -6.47 -48.71 -14.96
C ALA A 16 -6.07 -47.24 -15.21
N ILE A 17 -5.76 -46.50 -14.15
CA ILE A 17 -5.15 -45.17 -14.27
C ILE A 17 -3.65 -45.38 -14.52
N ALA A 18 -3.18 -45.02 -15.71
CA ALA A 18 -1.75 -44.93 -15.99
C ALA A 18 -1.17 -43.71 -15.25
N VAL A 19 -0.56 -43.94 -14.08
CA VAL A 19 0.26 -42.93 -13.42
C VAL A 19 1.57 -42.83 -14.20
N ALA A 20 1.66 -41.86 -15.10
CA ALA A 20 2.93 -41.45 -15.68
C ALA A 20 3.73 -40.72 -14.59
N ALA A 21 4.57 -41.46 -13.86
CA ALA A 21 5.61 -40.86 -13.06
C ALA A 21 6.58 -40.14 -14.02
N ARG A 22 6.39 -38.83 -14.19
CA ARG A 22 7.46 -37.98 -14.70
C ARG A 22 8.56 -38.04 -13.64
N LEU A 23 9.63 -38.77 -13.93
CA LEU A 23 10.90 -38.56 -13.25
C LEU A 23 11.17 -37.06 -13.36
N ALA A 24 11.05 -36.34 -12.25
CA ALA A 24 11.54 -34.98 -12.15
C ALA A 24 13.06 -35.09 -12.33
N VAL A 25 13.53 -34.95 -13.56
CA VAL A 25 14.92 -34.64 -13.81
C VAL A 25 15.11 -33.27 -13.20
N ALA A 26 15.74 -33.22 -12.03
CA ALA A 26 16.28 -31.99 -11.48
C ALA A 26 17.19 -31.44 -12.57
N HIS A 27 16.70 -30.44 -13.30
CA HIS A 27 17.56 -29.70 -14.19
C HIS A 27 18.58 -29.04 -13.26
N PRO A 28 19.89 -29.31 -13.41
CA PRO A 28 20.87 -28.57 -12.63
C PRO A 28 20.57 -27.10 -12.86
N HIS A 29 20.33 -26.34 -11.78
CA HIS A 29 20.26 -24.89 -11.86
C HIS A 29 21.58 -24.47 -12.52
N LEU A 30 21.52 -24.07 -13.78
CA LEU A 30 22.67 -23.49 -14.46
C LEU A 30 23.05 -22.29 -13.61
N ARG A 31 24.14 -22.43 -12.83
CA ARG A 31 24.73 -21.30 -12.13
C ARG A 31 25.20 -20.37 -13.25
N HIS A 32 24.39 -19.36 -13.57
CA HIS A 32 24.81 -18.31 -14.46
C HIS A 32 26.15 -17.77 -13.92
N ALA A 33 27.12 -17.56 -14.80
CA ALA A 33 28.31 -16.82 -14.41
C ALA A 33 27.85 -15.49 -13.79
N THR A 34 28.48 -15.07 -12.70
CA THR A 34 28.13 -13.86 -11.96
C THR A 34 29.35 -12.96 -11.83
N GLY A 35 29.10 -11.66 -11.69
CA GLY A 35 30.05 -10.69 -11.16
C GLY A 35 29.49 -10.04 -9.90
N THR A 36 30.26 -9.15 -9.30
CA THR A 36 29.81 -8.32 -8.16
C THR A 36 29.46 -6.93 -8.65
N LEU A 37 28.30 -6.43 -8.25
CA LEU A 37 27.94 -5.03 -8.39
C LEU A 37 28.08 -4.38 -7.01
N SER A 38 29.09 -3.54 -6.83
CA SER A 38 29.22 -2.69 -5.65
C SER A 38 28.42 -1.40 -5.89
N VAL A 39 27.60 -1.01 -4.92
CA VAL A 39 26.71 0.16 -5.03
C VAL A 39 26.92 1.10 -3.86
N GLU A 40 26.91 2.38 -4.15
CA GLU A 40 26.84 3.46 -3.17
C GLU A 40 25.77 4.47 -3.60
N ILE A 41 24.77 4.69 -2.76
CA ILE A 41 23.64 5.60 -3.00
C ILE A 41 23.64 6.65 -1.91
N ARG A 42 23.62 7.93 -2.32
CA ARG A 42 23.63 9.08 -1.42
C ARG A 42 22.49 10.05 -1.66
N ASP A 43 22.13 10.80 -0.63
CA ASP A 43 21.24 11.96 -0.70
C ASP A 43 21.99 13.25 -1.08
N ASP A 44 21.30 14.39 -1.08
CA ASP A 44 21.90 15.71 -1.34
C ASP A 44 22.92 16.17 -0.29
N ASN A 45 22.79 15.69 0.95
CA ASN A 45 23.68 16.00 2.07
C ASN A 45 24.89 15.05 2.13
N ASN A 46 25.04 14.18 1.13
CA ASN A 46 26.08 13.16 1.05
C ASN A 46 25.94 12.06 2.12
N GLY A 47 24.80 11.96 2.80
CA GLY A 47 24.41 10.84 3.64
C GLY A 47 24.13 9.61 2.78
N LEU A 48 24.42 8.41 3.30
CA LEU A 48 24.04 7.18 2.62
C LEU A 48 22.53 6.97 2.74
N LEU A 49 21.90 6.53 1.65
CA LEU A 49 20.45 6.47 1.52
C LEU A 49 19.99 5.06 1.15
N PRO A 50 19.06 4.44 1.90
CA PRO A 50 18.44 3.18 1.48
C PRO A 50 17.82 3.31 0.09
N ALA A 51 17.83 2.24 -0.70
CA ALA A 51 17.19 2.30 -2.02
C ALA A 51 16.84 0.91 -2.56
N ARG A 52 15.81 0.89 -3.39
CA ARG A 52 15.47 -0.25 -4.24
C ARG A 52 16.12 -0.08 -5.62
N LEU A 53 16.76 -1.15 -6.08
CA LEU A 53 17.34 -1.29 -7.41
C LEU A 53 16.47 -2.24 -8.23
N THR A 54 16.01 -1.80 -9.40
CA THR A 54 15.25 -2.62 -10.35
C THR A 54 16.06 -2.85 -11.62
N PHE A 55 16.35 -4.12 -11.92
CA PHE A 55 17.21 -4.51 -13.03
C PHE A 55 16.40 -4.77 -14.29
N ARG A 56 16.75 -4.10 -15.40
CA ARG A 56 16.14 -4.31 -16.72
C ARG A 56 17.20 -4.77 -17.72
N PRO A 57 17.10 -5.98 -18.28
CA PRO A 57 18.10 -6.48 -19.22
C PRO A 57 18.12 -5.63 -20.50
N VAL A 58 19.32 -5.46 -21.08
CA VAL A 58 19.55 -4.71 -22.31
C VAL A 58 20.05 -5.66 -23.42
N GLY A 59 19.53 -5.46 -24.63
CA GLY A 59 19.93 -6.22 -25.82
C GLY A 59 19.58 -7.71 -25.68
N GLU A 60 20.58 -8.58 -25.90
CA GLU A 60 20.44 -10.04 -25.81
C GLU A 60 20.57 -10.57 -24.37
N THR A 61 20.73 -9.70 -23.37
CA THR A 61 20.83 -10.11 -21.95
C THR A 61 19.54 -10.83 -21.53
N PRO A 62 19.61 -12.06 -20.99
CA PRO A 62 18.43 -12.76 -20.50
C PRO A 62 17.72 -12.03 -19.36
N LYS A 63 16.42 -12.27 -19.20
CA LYS A 63 15.67 -11.78 -18.04
C LYS A 63 16.29 -12.33 -16.75
N LEU A 64 16.54 -11.43 -15.80
CA LEU A 64 17.17 -11.73 -14.53
C LEU A 64 16.12 -12.09 -13.48
N TYR A 65 16.44 -13.11 -12.68
CA TYR A 65 15.76 -13.45 -11.44
C TYR A 65 16.82 -13.90 -10.41
N PHE A 66 17.05 -13.11 -9.36
CA PHE A 66 17.88 -13.45 -8.20
C PHE A 66 17.29 -14.65 -7.44
N THR A 67 15.96 -14.65 -7.33
CA THR A 67 15.15 -15.71 -6.70
C THR A 67 13.88 -15.94 -7.52
N THR A 68 13.24 -17.08 -7.33
CA THR A 68 11.95 -17.43 -7.98
C THR A 68 10.84 -17.67 -6.95
N ILE A 69 11.10 -17.36 -5.69
CA ILE A 69 10.19 -17.47 -4.56
C ILE A 69 10.30 -16.18 -3.74
N ASP A 70 9.28 -15.90 -2.92
CA ASP A 70 9.19 -14.71 -2.07
C ASP A 70 10.08 -14.77 -0.82
N ILE A 71 11.31 -15.27 -0.98
CA ILE A 71 12.35 -15.26 0.03
C ILE A 71 13.57 -14.62 -0.63
N GLY A 72 14.08 -13.55 -0.05
CA GLY A 72 15.24 -12.83 -0.53
C GLY A 72 16.52 -13.66 -0.39
N ARG A 73 17.43 -13.49 -1.34
CA ARG A 73 18.81 -13.94 -1.18
C ARG A 73 19.58 -12.85 -0.46
N GLU A 74 20.21 -13.21 0.65
CA GLU A 74 21.05 -12.28 1.40
C GLU A 74 22.29 -11.86 0.60
N GLU A 75 22.58 -10.56 0.62
CA GLU A 75 23.78 -9.93 0.08
C GLU A 75 24.47 -9.14 1.21
N ALA A 76 25.70 -8.66 0.97
CA ALA A 76 26.29 -7.70 1.88
C ALA A 76 25.58 -6.34 1.72
N GLY A 77 24.93 -5.84 2.77
CA GLY A 77 24.22 -4.54 2.77
C GLY A 77 22.83 -4.54 2.11
N ALA A 78 22.38 -5.67 1.58
CA ALA A 78 21.11 -5.77 0.85
C ALA A 78 20.47 -7.17 0.93
N ILE A 79 19.25 -7.27 0.43
CA ILE A 79 18.69 -8.54 -0.06
C ILE A 79 18.38 -8.40 -1.56
N SER A 80 18.47 -9.49 -2.30
CA SER A 80 18.05 -9.55 -3.70
C SER A 80 16.92 -10.55 -3.90
N ALA A 81 15.87 -10.15 -4.60
CA ALA A 81 14.70 -10.97 -4.86
C ALA A 81 14.16 -10.69 -6.26
N PHE A 82 13.88 -11.76 -7.02
CA PHE A 82 13.40 -11.65 -8.40
C PHE A 82 14.26 -10.69 -9.23
N ASP A 83 13.72 -9.61 -9.78
CA ASP A 83 14.46 -8.65 -10.60
C ASP A 83 14.94 -7.41 -9.83
N ARG A 84 14.99 -7.49 -8.50
CA ARG A 84 15.25 -6.36 -7.62
C ARG A 84 16.30 -6.67 -6.55
N ALA A 85 16.98 -5.62 -6.10
CA ALA A 85 17.74 -5.62 -4.85
C ALA A 85 17.27 -4.46 -3.97
N PHE A 86 17.32 -4.65 -2.66
CA PHE A 86 16.86 -3.70 -1.66
C PHE A 86 18.04 -3.41 -0.73
N VAL A 87 18.62 -2.23 -0.88
CA VAL A 87 19.81 -1.76 -0.17
C VAL A 87 19.38 -1.05 1.11
N VAL A 88 19.90 -1.50 2.25
CA VAL A 88 19.37 -1.11 3.57
C VAL A 88 19.94 0.21 4.05
N ARG A 89 21.23 0.46 3.82
CA ARG A 89 21.95 1.62 4.37
C ARG A 89 22.59 2.51 3.33
N GLY A 90 22.38 2.21 2.05
CA GLY A 90 22.89 2.96 0.90
C GLY A 90 24.15 2.38 0.27
N ASP A 91 24.80 1.41 0.90
CA ASP A 91 25.90 0.65 0.32
C ASP A 91 25.61 -0.87 0.32
N ALA A 92 26.02 -1.56 -0.75
CA ALA A 92 25.90 -3.01 -0.84
C ALA A 92 26.82 -3.63 -1.91
N ASP A 93 27.16 -4.91 -1.71
CA ASP A 93 27.78 -5.76 -2.75
C ASP A 93 26.82 -6.86 -3.17
N ILE A 94 26.35 -6.79 -4.41
CA ILE A 94 25.29 -7.65 -4.94
C ILE A 94 25.87 -8.61 -5.99
N ARG A 95 25.62 -9.91 -5.84
CA ARG A 95 26.02 -10.89 -6.87
C ARG A 95 25.05 -10.89 -8.05
N VAL A 96 25.45 -10.33 -9.19
CA VAL A 96 24.58 -10.19 -10.36
C VAL A 96 24.99 -11.17 -11.48
N PRO A 97 24.04 -11.87 -12.14
CA PRO A 97 24.32 -12.61 -13.37
C PRO A 97 25.03 -11.76 -14.44
N VAL A 98 25.89 -12.38 -15.23
CA VAL A 98 26.58 -11.72 -16.35
C VAL A 98 25.56 -11.22 -17.37
N GLY A 99 25.73 -9.97 -17.79
CA GLY A 99 24.79 -9.29 -18.66
C GLY A 99 24.99 -7.77 -18.65
N THR A 100 24.23 -7.07 -19.49
CA THR A 100 24.11 -5.61 -19.42
C THR A 100 22.71 -5.24 -18.97
N TYR A 101 22.62 -4.36 -17.98
CA TYR A 101 21.37 -3.98 -17.33
C TYR A 101 21.24 -2.46 -17.27
N ASP A 102 20.03 -1.95 -17.50
CA ASP A 102 19.58 -0.66 -16.99
C ASP A 102 19.09 -0.89 -15.56
N VAL A 103 19.78 -0.30 -14.58
CA VAL A 103 19.48 -0.37 -13.15
C VAL A 103 18.77 0.92 -12.74
N TRP A 104 17.51 0.80 -12.37
CA TRP A 104 16.69 1.92 -11.88
C TRP A 104 16.77 1.98 -10.35
N ILE A 105 17.03 3.15 -9.80
CA ILE A 105 17.31 3.35 -8.37
C ILE A 105 16.25 4.29 -7.79
N SER A 106 15.55 3.85 -6.73
CA SER A 106 14.44 4.61 -6.13
C SER A 106 14.37 4.45 -4.61
N HIS A 107 13.92 5.46 -3.89
CA HIS A 107 13.71 5.41 -2.43
C HIS A 107 12.27 5.72 -1.97
N GLY A 108 11.38 6.17 -2.85
CA GLY A 108 10.00 6.48 -2.46
C GLY A 108 9.39 7.58 -3.32
N PRO A 109 8.11 7.92 -3.10
CA PRO A 109 7.41 8.95 -3.88
C PRO A 109 7.89 10.38 -3.64
N GLU A 110 8.55 10.64 -2.51
CA GLU A 110 9.14 11.95 -2.18
C GLU A 110 10.47 12.22 -2.89
N TRP A 111 11.07 11.17 -3.42
CA TRP A 111 12.40 11.18 -4.02
C TRP A 111 12.30 11.03 -5.55
N ASP A 112 13.26 11.63 -6.25
CA ASP A 112 13.42 11.36 -7.66
C ASP A 112 14.00 9.94 -7.90
N THR A 113 14.13 9.58 -9.17
CA THR A 113 14.80 8.33 -9.57
C THR A 113 15.86 8.60 -10.62
N THR A 114 16.91 7.78 -10.59
CA THR A 114 17.94 7.73 -11.61
C THR A 114 18.05 6.33 -12.24
N ARG A 115 18.72 6.27 -13.39
CA ARG A 115 18.97 5.04 -14.15
C ARG A 115 20.42 4.97 -14.59
N GLU A 116 21.08 3.89 -14.20
CA GLU A 116 22.47 3.59 -14.57
C GLU A 116 22.56 2.37 -15.47
N ARG A 117 23.40 2.43 -16.51
CA ARG A 117 23.67 1.27 -17.37
C ARG A 117 24.96 0.59 -16.93
N VAL A 118 24.86 -0.67 -16.51
CA VAL A 118 26.00 -1.44 -16.02
C VAL A 118 26.19 -2.73 -16.81
N THR A 119 27.45 -3.11 -17.06
CA THR A 119 27.82 -4.40 -17.67
C THR A 119 28.54 -5.25 -16.64
N ILE A 120 27.91 -6.37 -16.28
CA ILE A 120 28.45 -7.35 -15.33
C ILE A 120 29.26 -8.40 -16.08
N ARG A 121 30.52 -8.58 -15.70
CA ARG A 121 31.43 -9.59 -16.26
C ARG A 121 31.73 -10.68 -15.24
N ALA A 122 31.99 -11.90 -15.73
CA ALA A 122 32.19 -13.06 -14.87
C ALA A 122 33.39 -12.85 -13.93
N GLY A 123 33.17 -12.98 -12.63
CA GLY A 123 34.18 -12.84 -11.58
C GLY A 123 34.78 -11.44 -11.42
N ALA A 124 34.26 -10.45 -12.16
CA ALA A 124 34.71 -9.06 -12.09
C ALA A 124 33.76 -8.23 -11.23
N GLU A 125 34.29 -7.12 -10.74
CA GLU A 125 33.54 -6.08 -10.04
C GLU A 125 33.09 -5.00 -11.03
N ALA A 126 31.89 -4.48 -10.80
CA ALA A 126 31.37 -3.27 -11.41
C ALA A 126 30.85 -2.36 -10.30
N GLU A 127 30.96 -1.05 -10.48
CA GLU A 127 30.55 -0.07 -9.48
C GLU A 127 29.40 0.81 -10.00
N VAL A 128 28.47 1.16 -9.12
CA VAL A 128 27.46 2.20 -9.34
C VAL A 128 27.48 3.16 -8.16
N HIS A 129 27.78 4.42 -8.46
CA HIS A 129 27.68 5.54 -7.52
C HIS A 129 26.51 6.41 -7.96
N ALA A 130 25.46 6.46 -7.15
CA ALA A 130 24.22 7.16 -7.48
C ALA A 130 23.87 8.22 -6.43
N ARG A 131 23.18 9.26 -6.87
CA ARG A 131 22.59 10.27 -6.00
C ARG A 131 21.10 10.35 -6.29
N LEU A 132 20.29 10.36 -5.23
CA LEU A 132 18.87 10.68 -5.30
C LEU A 132 18.63 12.01 -4.59
N HIS A 133 17.64 12.75 -5.08
CA HIS A 133 17.25 14.05 -4.56
C HIS A 133 15.92 13.92 -3.82
N HIS A 134 15.85 14.47 -2.60
CA HIS A 134 14.58 14.61 -1.89
C HIS A 134 13.88 15.83 -2.48
N VAL A 135 12.90 15.57 -3.33
CA VAL A 135 12.29 16.61 -4.18
C VAL A 135 10.97 17.13 -3.60
N ILE A 136 10.37 16.41 -2.65
CA ILE A 136 9.08 16.76 -2.06
C ILE A 136 9.17 16.62 -0.53
N ASP A 137 9.15 17.74 0.18
CA ASP A 137 9.05 17.74 1.65
C ASP A 137 7.62 17.39 2.10
N THR A 138 7.48 16.56 3.13
CA THR A 138 6.16 16.21 3.71
C THR A 138 6.11 16.55 5.21
N PRO A 139 6.31 17.83 5.60
CA PRO A 139 6.36 18.22 7.00
C PRO A 139 5.03 17.91 7.68
N GLY A 140 5.09 17.39 8.90
CA GLY A 140 3.92 17.02 9.68
C GLY A 140 3.24 15.71 9.27
N TRP A 141 3.69 15.06 8.20
CA TRP A 141 3.13 13.81 7.68
C TRP A 141 4.11 12.65 7.86
N ILE A 142 3.57 11.48 8.17
CA ILE A 142 4.30 10.21 8.07
C ILE A 142 3.66 9.34 7.01
N SER A 143 4.47 8.54 6.32
CA SER A 143 4.03 7.56 5.35
C SER A 143 3.82 6.18 6.01
N ALA A 144 2.65 5.58 5.81
CA ALA A 144 2.26 4.35 6.49
C ALA A 144 1.53 3.36 5.57
N ASP A 145 1.92 2.09 5.64
CA ASP A 145 1.17 0.98 5.05
C ASP A 145 0.46 0.23 6.17
N LEU A 146 -0.88 0.22 6.14
CA LEU A 146 -1.71 -0.23 7.26
C LEU A 146 -2.17 -1.68 7.10
N HIS A 147 -1.83 -2.34 5.99
CA HIS A 147 -2.25 -3.70 5.66
C HIS A 147 -1.10 -4.47 5.01
N VAL A 148 -0.37 -5.24 5.82
CA VAL A 148 0.88 -5.89 5.40
C VAL A 148 1.00 -7.29 6.00
N HIS A 149 1.40 -8.23 5.15
CA HIS A 149 1.58 -9.64 5.49
C HIS A 149 3.03 -10.09 5.42
N SER A 150 3.34 -11.11 6.20
CA SER A 150 4.63 -11.79 6.24
C SER A 150 4.45 -13.30 6.40
N ALA A 151 5.55 -14.02 6.56
CA ALA A 151 5.57 -15.45 6.86
C ALA A 151 4.90 -15.80 8.21
N ALA A 152 4.46 -14.82 9.02
CA ALA A 152 3.57 -15.06 10.14
C ALA A 152 2.12 -15.35 9.69
N SER A 153 1.68 -14.79 8.57
CA SER A 153 0.43 -15.16 7.89
C SER A 153 0.57 -16.47 7.12
N LEU A 154 -0.53 -17.21 6.98
CA LEU A 154 -0.57 -18.52 6.32
C LEU A 154 -0.41 -18.45 4.79
N ASP A 155 -0.64 -17.28 4.19
CA ASP A 155 -0.70 -17.06 2.75
C ASP A 155 0.45 -16.22 2.21
N SER A 156 1.34 -15.71 3.07
CA SER A 156 2.60 -15.11 2.66
C SER A 156 3.79 -16.00 3.02
N ARG A 157 4.82 -15.94 2.18
CA ARG A 157 6.11 -16.61 2.43
C ARG A 157 7.23 -15.63 2.74
N VAL A 158 6.94 -14.32 2.75
CA VAL A 158 7.95 -13.26 2.89
C VAL A 158 8.45 -13.24 4.33
N PRO A 159 9.73 -13.55 4.60
CA PRO A 159 10.27 -13.43 5.95
C PRO A 159 10.09 -12.01 6.48
N MET A 160 9.80 -11.86 7.79
CA MET A 160 9.62 -10.55 8.40
C MET A 160 10.83 -9.62 8.19
N ARG A 161 12.04 -10.19 8.23
CA ARG A 161 13.30 -9.49 7.90
C ARG A 161 13.26 -8.89 6.50
N ASP A 162 12.87 -9.68 5.51
CA ASP A 162 12.85 -9.25 4.11
C ASP A 162 11.79 -8.17 3.87
N ARG A 163 10.67 -8.25 4.61
CA ARG A 163 9.64 -7.20 4.61
C ARG A 163 10.17 -5.88 5.16
N VAL A 164 10.88 -5.89 6.29
CA VAL A 164 11.50 -4.69 6.86
C VAL A 164 12.49 -4.08 5.87
N VAL A 165 13.35 -4.90 5.25
CA VAL A 165 14.32 -4.42 4.25
C VAL A 165 13.63 -3.80 3.04
N GLN A 166 12.55 -4.41 2.53
CA GLN A 166 11.76 -3.85 1.43
C GLN A 166 11.20 -2.47 1.78
N PHE A 167 10.61 -2.32 2.97
CA PHE A 167 9.97 -1.09 3.41
C PHE A 167 10.96 0.04 3.65
N VAL A 168 12.12 -0.28 4.25
CA VAL A 168 13.22 0.68 4.42
C VAL A 168 13.75 1.15 3.07
N ALA A 169 13.95 0.23 2.11
CA ALA A 169 14.43 0.59 0.78
C ALA A 169 13.43 1.47 0.00
N ASP A 170 12.13 1.34 0.28
CA ASP A 170 11.04 2.13 -0.32
C ASP A 170 10.58 3.32 0.53
N GLY A 171 11.35 3.68 1.57
CA GLY A 171 11.17 4.92 2.34
C GLY A 171 9.79 5.04 2.98
N VAL A 172 9.30 3.95 3.58
CA VAL A 172 8.05 3.95 4.37
C VAL A 172 8.41 4.22 5.83
N ASP A 173 7.69 5.11 6.51
CA ASP A 173 7.97 5.46 7.91
C ASP A 173 7.34 4.49 8.91
N LEU A 174 6.16 3.95 8.60
CA LEU A 174 5.44 3.00 9.47
C LEU A 174 4.92 1.77 8.70
N ILE A 175 5.27 0.58 9.21
CA ILE A 175 4.67 -0.68 8.80
C ILE A 175 3.70 -1.18 9.89
N VAL A 176 2.45 -1.50 9.52
CA VAL A 176 1.51 -2.18 10.43
C VAL A 176 1.48 -3.66 10.09
N SER A 177 1.79 -4.54 11.05
CA SER A 177 1.58 -5.97 10.88
C SER A 177 0.09 -6.29 10.96
N THR A 178 -0.45 -6.89 9.92
CA THR A 178 -1.84 -7.36 9.88
C THR A 178 -1.89 -8.76 9.31
N ASP A 179 -0.99 -9.63 9.77
CA ASP A 179 -1.01 -11.04 9.41
C ASP A 179 -2.36 -11.68 9.82
N HIS A 180 -2.85 -12.64 9.04
CA HIS A 180 -4.18 -13.20 9.26
C HIS A 180 -4.35 -13.88 10.61
N ASN A 181 -5.15 -13.28 11.50
CA ASN A 181 -5.44 -13.79 12.83
C ASN A 181 -4.17 -14.10 13.66
N VAL A 182 -3.11 -13.31 13.45
CA VAL A 182 -1.86 -13.39 14.19
C VAL A 182 -1.31 -11.97 14.42
N ILE A 183 -1.11 -11.59 15.68
CA ILE A 183 -0.48 -10.30 16.02
C ILE A 183 1.05 -10.46 15.97
N ALA A 184 1.62 -10.36 14.77
CA ALA A 184 3.07 -10.38 14.58
C ALA A 184 3.71 -9.05 15.00
N ASN A 185 4.99 -9.06 15.40
CA ASN A 185 5.70 -7.86 15.86
C ASN A 185 7.02 -7.66 15.09
N TYR A 186 7.11 -6.59 14.29
CA TYR A 186 8.31 -6.24 13.54
C TYR A 186 9.39 -5.54 14.38
N ALA A 187 9.05 -4.99 15.55
CA ALA A 187 9.98 -4.16 16.32
C ALA A 187 11.30 -4.87 16.68
N PRO A 188 11.32 -6.17 17.07
CA PRO A 188 12.57 -6.90 17.29
C PRO A 188 13.44 -7.00 16.03
N VAL A 189 12.83 -7.25 14.86
CA VAL A 189 13.53 -7.38 13.58
C VAL A 189 14.10 -6.03 13.12
N ILE A 190 13.32 -4.95 13.30
CA ILE A 190 13.77 -3.57 13.03
C ILE A 190 14.98 -3.21 13.90
N ALA A 191 14.95 -3.57 15.19
CA ALA A 191 16.06 -3.33 16.11
C ALA A 191 17.29 -4.18 15.76
N GLU A 192 17.12 -5.44 15.36
CA GLU A 192 18.21 -6.33 14.94
C GLU A 192 18.92 -5.82 13.68
N LEU A 193 18.14 -5.37 12.69
CA LEU A 193 18.67 -4.72 11.49
C LEU A 193 19.24 -3.31 11.77
N GLY A 194 18.99 -2.79 12.98
CA GLY A 194 19.46 -1.51 13.44
C GLY A 194 18.82 -0.33 12.72
N VAL A 195 17.62 -0.47 12.15
CA VAL A 195 16.95 0.53 11.28
C VAL A 195 15.79 1.27 11.95
N SER A 196 15.78 1.35 13.28
CA SER A 196 14.72 2.04 14.04
C SER A 196 14.61 3.54 13.75
N ASP A 197 15.64 4.14 13.18
CA ASP A 197 15.67 5.51 12.67
C ASP A 197 14.93 5.69 11.33
N LEU A 198 14.71 4.59 10.59
CA LEU A 198 14.18 4.59 9.23
C LEU A 198 12.79 3.97 9.11
N LEU A 199 12.44 3.03 10.01
CA LEU A 199 11.13 2.36 10.00
C LEU A 199 10.63 2.13 11.41
N ALA A 200 9.44 2.63 11.71
CA ALA A 200 8.65 2.27 12.88
C ALA A 200 7.69 1.14 12.53
N SER A 201 7.15 0.46 13.55
CA SER A 201 6.11 -0.55 13.35
C SER A 201 4.98 -0.45 14.36
N ALA A 202 3.78 -0.87 13.95
CA ALA A 202 2.65 -1.12 14.82
C ALA A 202 2.24 -2.59 14.75
N THR A 203 1.83 -3.15 15.88
CA THR A 203 1.20 -4.47 15.94
C THR A 203 -0.29 -4.34 15.63
N GLY A 204 -0.80 -5.18 14.75
CA GLY A 204 -2.22 -5.26 14.40
C GLY A 204 -2.65 -6.68 14.07
N ASP A 205 -3.86 -6.80 13.53
CA ASP A 205 -4.45 -8.07 13.10
C ASP A 205 -5.26 -7.79 11.83
N GLU A 206 -5.12 -8.61 10.79
CA GLU A 206 -6.19 -8.75 9.81
C GLU A 206 -7.14 -9.83 10.33
N ILE A 207 -8.22 -9.37 10.95
CA ILE A 207 -9.27 -10.18 11.54
C ILE A 207 -10.04 -10.86 10.41
N THR A 208 -9.54 -12.02 10.00
CA THR A 208 -10.08 -12.80 8.91
C THR A 208 -11.24 -13.67 9.37
N THR A 209 -12.41 -13.45 8.76
CA THR A 209 -13.61 -14.21 9.07
C THR A 209 -14.06 -15.07 7.89
N LYS A 210 -14.69 -16.20 8.18
CA LYS A 210 -15.22 -17.08 7.12
C LYS A 210 -16.46 -16.55 6.41
N GLN A 211 -17.18 -15.61 7.01
CA GLN A 211 -18.58 -15.27 6.66
C GLN A 211 -18.82 -13.78 6.48
N TRP A 212 -17.90 -12.94 6.96
CA TRP A 212 -18.10 -11.49 7.03
C TRP A 212 -16.99 -10.69 6.36
N GLY A 213 -15.98 -11.35 5.83
CA GLY A 213 -14.84 -10.68 5.23
C GLY A 213 -13.76 -10.35 6.24
N HIS A 214 -12.90 -9.40 5.90
CA HIS A 214 -11.69 -9.08 6.65
C HIS A 214 -11.73 -7.65 7.20
N PHE A 215 -11.11 -7.47 8.37
CA PHE A 215 -11.02 -6.18 9.04
C PHE A 215 -9.61 -5.99 9.59
N GLY A 216 -8.96 -4.88 9.28
CA GLY A 216 -7.72 -4.48 9.94
C GLY A 216 -8.02 -3.86 11.29
N ALA A 217 -7.22 -4.19 12.30
CA ALA A 217 -7.26 -3.50 13.58
C ALA A 217 -5.85 -3.21 14.11
N PHE A 218 -5.56 -1.94 14.44
CA PHE A 218 -4.28 -1.52 15.03
C PHE A 218 -4.39 -0.19 15.80
N PRO A 219 -3.48 0.10 16.76
CA PRO A 219 -2.58 -0.87 17.36
C PRO A 219 -3.33 -1.86 18.26
N LEU A 220 -2.91 -3.12 18.25
CA LEU A 220 -3.40 -4.17 19.16
C LEU A 220 -2.24 -4.70 20.02
N PRO A 221 -2.46 -4.99 21.31
CA PRO A 221 -1.44 -5.60 22.16
C PRO A 221 -1.21 -7.07 21.77
N SER A 222 0.05 -7.45 21.56
CA SER A 222 0.47 -8.84 21.35
C SER A 222 0.72 -9.56 22.68
N ASP A 223 0.35 -10.83 22.78
CA ASP A 223 0.65 -11.72 23.90
C ASP A 223 1.03 -13.13 23.39
N ASP A 224 2.31 -13.48 23.47
CA ASP A 224 2.84 -14.78 23.02
C ASP A 224 2.23 -16.00 23.75
N GLY A 225 1.57 -15.78 24.90
CA GLY A 225 0.85 -16.81 25.64
C GLY A 225 -0.55 -17.12 25.10
N GLU A 226 -1.11 -16.27 24.24
CA GLU A 226 -2.43 -16.43 23.65
C GLU A 226 -2.37 -16.99 22.21
N LEU A 227 -3.44 -17.64 21.77
CA LEU A 227 -3.58 -18.09 20.38
C LEU A 227 -3.49 -16.89 19.43
N GLY A 228 -2.75 -17.05 18.31
CA GLY A 228 -2.51 -15.96 17.36
C GLY A 228 -1.82 -14.75 18.00
N HIS A 229 -1.08 -14.96 19.09
CA HIS A 229 -0.47 -13.92 19.91
C HIS A 229 -1.49 -12.86 20.40
N GLY A 230 -2.72 -13.29 20.67
CA GLY A 230 -3.80 -12.41 21.10
C GLY A 230 -4.65 -11.83 19.98
N ALA A 231 -4.62 -12.43 18.79
CA ALA A 231 -5.54 -12.09 17.71
C ALA A 231 -7.02 -12.14 18.13
N ILE A 232 -7.85 -11.34 17.48
CA ILE A 232 -9.28 -11.26 17.82
C ILE A 232 -9.96 -12.56 17.39
N GLU A 233 -10.72 -13.17 18.32
CA GLU A 233 -11.45 -14.40 18.03
C GLU A 233 -12.54 -14.15 16.97
N THR A 234 -12.59 -14.95 15.91
CA THR A 234 -13.56 -14.77 14.82
C THR A 234 -14.71 -15.79 14.86
N GLY A 235 -14.41 -17.08 15.10
CA GLY A 235 -15.37 -18.13 15.45
C GLY A 235 -16.75 -18.03 14.76
N LYS A 236 -17.82 -17.99 15.57
CA LYS A 236 -19.21 -17.72 15.13
C LYS A 236 -19.64 -16.27 15.39
N ARG A 237 -18.68 -15.38 15.68
CA ARG A 237 -18.97 -14.01 16.08
C ARG A 237 -19.47 -13.21 14.88
N THR A 238 -20.40 -12.30 15.15
CA THR A 238 -20.84 -11.31 14.17
C THR A 238 -19.88 -10.13 14.13
N PRO A 239 -19.87 -9.32 13.06
CA PRO A 239 -19.10 -8.07 13.00
C PRO A 239 -19.35 -7.16 14.19
N ALA A 240 -20.61 -7.01 14.64
CA ALA A 240 -20.93 -6.23 15.83
C ALA A 240 -20.22 -6.76 17.09
N GLN A 241 -20.08 -8.07 17.24
CA GLN A 241 -19.36 -8.67 18.37
C GLN A 241 -17.85 -8.51 18.21
N ILE A 242 -17.32 -8.77 17.01
CA ILE A 242 -15.89 -8.62 16.70
C ILE A 242 -15.42 -7.20 16.96
N PHE A 243 -16.17 -6.20 16.48
CA PHE A 243 -15.82 -4.79 16.69
C PHE A 243 -15.89 -4.43 18.18
N ALA A 244 -16.92 -4.91 18.90
CA ALA A 244 -17.00 -4.73 20.35
C ALA A 244 -15.82 -5.36 21.10
N ASP A 245 -15.33 -6.54 20.67
CA ASP A 245 -14.16 -7.18 21.26
C ASP A 245 -12.89 -6.36 21.01
N VAL A 246 -12.72 -5.81 19.79
CA VAL A 246 -11.62 -4.88 19.47
C VAL A 246 -11.69 -3.66 20.39
N ARG A 247 -12.86 -3.01 20.52
CA ARG A 247 -13.02 -1.84 21.38
C ARG A 247 -12.77 -2.15 22.86
N ALA A 248 -13.14 -3.35 23.32
CA ALA A 248 -12.89 -3.77 24.70
C ALA A 248 -11.40 -4.02 24.97
N ARG A 249 -10.69 -4.65 24.02
CA ARG A 249 -9.25 -4.97 24.13
C ARG A 249 -8.37 -3.74 23.93
N ALA A 250 -8.71 -2.91 22.96
CA ALA A 250 -7.94 -1.72 22.56
C ALA A 250 -8.90 -0.58 22.13
N PRO A 251 -9.43 0.21 23.08
CA PRO A 251 -10.40 1.28 22.79
C PRO A 251 -9.92 2.31 21.75
N GLY A 252 -8.61 2.53 21.68
CA GLY A 252 -7.98 3.46 20.75
C GLY A 252 -7.73 2.90 19.36
N ALA A 253 -7.86 1.60 19.13
CA ALA A 253 -7.53 0.97 17.85
C ALA A 253 -8.42 1.53 16.71
N LEU A 254 -7.82 1.67 15.54
CA LEU A 254 -8.53 1.77 14.27
C LEU A 254 -9.18 0.42 13.96
N ILE A 255 -10.40 0.44 13.43
CA ILE A 255 -10.99 -0.69 12.70
C ILE A 255 -11.16 -0.25 11.24
N ASP A 256 -10.43 -0.88 10.33
CA ASP A 256 -10.50 -0.63 8.90
C ASP A 256 -11.17 -1.82 8.19
N VAL A 257 -12.17 -1.55 7.36
CA VAL A 257 -12.77 -2.61 6.52
C VAL A 257 -11.88 -2.81 5.30
N HIS A 258 -11.09 -3.88 5.33
CA HIS A 258 -10.21 -4.24 4.23
C HIS A 258 -11.01 -4.70 3.01
N HIS A 259 -10.51 -4.32 1.82
CA HIS A 259 -10.99 -4.69 0.50
C HIS A 259 -12.53 -4.97 0.42
N PRO A 260 -13.38 -4.00 0.80
CA PRO A 260 -14.79 -4.22 1.19
C PRO A 260 -15.69 -4.80 0.09
N ARG A 261 -15.25 -4.70 -1.17
CA ARG A 261 -15.95 -5.21 -2.36
C ARG A 261 -15.19 -6.29 -3.13
N LEU A 262 -14.13 -6.88 -2.55
CA LEU A 262 -13.38 -7.96 -3.20
C LEU A 262 -14.25 -9.21 -3.37
N LEU A 263 -14.45 -9.60 -4.63
CA LEU A 263 -15.27 -10.75 -5.02
C LEU A 263 -14.49 -12.07 -5.00
N HIS A 264 -13.16 -12.04 -5.11
CA HIS A 264 -12.34 -13.25 -5.11
C HIS A 264 -12.45 -13.93 -3.73
N GLY A 265 -12.93 -15.18 -3.71
CA GLY A 265 -13.19 -15.92 -2.46
C GLY A 265 -14.33 -15.35 -1.60
N SER A 266 -15.07 -14.34 -2.09
CA SER A 266 -16.09 -13.59 -1.34
C SER A 266 -15.57 -13.06 0.00
N MET A 267 -14.49 -12.28 0.00
CA MET A 267 -13.86 -11.72 1.23
C MET A 267 -14.29 -10.29 1.56
N GLY A 268 -15.00 -9.59 0.65
CA GLY A 268 -15.44 -8.22 0.90
C GLY A 268 -16.66 -8.14 1.84
N TYR A 269 -16.53 -7.41 2.95
CA TYR A 269 -17.59 -7.26 3.95
C TYR A 269 -18.92 -6.75 3.38
N PHE A 270 -18.87 -5.75 2.50
CA PHE A 270 -20.06 -5.16 1.91
C PHE A 270 -20.71 -6.08 0.87
N VAL A 271 -19.94 -6.97 0.24
CA VAL A 271 -20.48 -8.02 -0.65
C VAL A 271 -21.18 -9.09 0.16
N LEU A 272 -20.49 -9.65 1.15
CA LEU A 272 -21.00 -10.74 1.99
C LEU A 272 -22.23 -10.34 2.80
N SER A 273 -22.32 -9.06 3.15
CA SER A 273 -23.44 -8.53 3.92
C SER A 273 -24.61 -8.03 3.07
N ASP A 274 -24.55 -8.13 1.74
CA ASP A 274 -25.55 -7.55 0.83
C ASP A 274 -25.81 -6.07 1.16
N PHE A 275 -24.71 -5.32 1.39
CA PHE A 275 -24.81 -3.91 1.78
C PHE A 275 -25.12 -3.04 0.57
N ASP A 276 -26.29 -2.40 0.62
CA ASP A 276 -26.71 -1.37 -0.32
C ASP A 276 -26.39 0.01 0.26
N VAL A 277 -25.35 0.63 -0.28
CA VAL A 277 -24.91 1.95 0.16
C VAL A 277 -25.94 3.03 -0.15
N ALA A 278 -26.67 2.92 -1.26
CA ALA A 278 -27.61 3.97 -1.70
C ALA A 278 -28.76 4.13 -0.70
N THR A 279 -29.14 3.04 -0.04
CA THR A 279 -30.14 3.05 1.02
C THR A 279 -29.55 3.05 2.43
N GLY A 280 -28.24 2.80 2.57
CA GLY A 280 -27.58 2.58 3.86
C GLY A 280 -28.09 1.33 4.58
N ARG A 281 -28.64 0.35 3.86
CA ARG A 281 -29.31 -0.82 4.45
C ARG A 281 -28.60 -2.11 4.09
N THR A 282 -28.67 -3.03 5.04
CA THR A 282 -28.34 -4.44 4.87
C THR A 282 -29.44 -5.26 5.53
N ARG A 283 -29.68 -6.47 5.02
CA ARG A 283 -30.62 -7.42 5.61
C ARG A 283 -29.93 -8.46 6.50
N THR A 284 -28.61 -8.40 6.61
CA THR A 284 -27.81 -9.44 7.23
C THR A 284 -27.67 -9.19 8.74
N PRO A 285 -28.31 -9.99 9.61
CA PRO A 285 -28.29 -9.75 11.06
C PRO A 285 -26.86 -9.86 11.62
N GLY A 286 -26.43 -8.88 12.41
CA GLY A 286 -25.09 -8.84 12.99
C GLY A 286 -24.09 -7.94 12.25
N PHE A 287 -24.49 -7.36 11.12
CA PHE A 287 -23.76 -6.26 10.50
C PHE A 287 -23.60 -5.07 11.47
N SER A 288 -22.49 -4.35 11.36
CA SER A 288 -22.18 -3.19 12.18
C SER A 288 -21.52 -2.10 11.34
N PHE A 289 -21.86 -0.84 11.66
CA PHE A 289 -21.18 0.35 11.17
C PHE A 289 -20.11 0.87 12.14
N ASP A 290 -19.78 0.12 13.19
CA ASP A 290 -18.75 0.49 14.19
C ASP A 290 -17.33 0.21 13.68
N PHE A 291 -17.04 0.67 12.47
CA PHE A 291 -15.71 0.72 11.86
C PHE A 291 -15.32 2.19 11.64
N ASP A 292 -14.02 2.45 11.60
CA ASP A 292 -13.46 3.80 11.54
C ASP A 292 -13.02 4.19 10.12
N ALA A 293 -12.60 3.21 9.32
CA ALA A 293 -12.10 3.41 7.96
C ALA A 293 -12.57 2.30 7.02
N ILE A 294 -12.46 2.57 5.71
CA ILE A 294 -12.54 1.55 4.66
C ILE A 294 -11.36 1.67 3.70
N GLU A 295 -10.86 0.51 3.27
CA GLU A 295 -9.79 0.40 2.30
C GLU A 295 -10.34 0.56 0.88
N VAL A 296 -10.15 1.76 0.31
CA VAL A 296 -10.60 2.10 -1.03
C VAL A 296 -9.69 1.51 -2.11
N LEU A 297 -8.39 1.47 -1.84
CA LEU A 297 -7.40 0.88 -2.75
C LEU A 297 -6.62 -0.21 -2.02
N ASN A 298 -6.88 -1.46 -2.39
CA ASN A 298 -6.16 -2.64 -1.91
C ASN A 298 -5.18 -3.12 -2.99
N GLY A 299 -3.89 -3.02 -2.70
CA GLY A 299 -2.82 -3.34 -3.62
C GLY A 299 -3.06 -2.75 -5.01
N TYR A 300 -2.94 -3.61 -6.03
CA TYR A 300 -3.18 -3.24 -7.43
C TYR A 300 -3.90 -4.33 -8.21
N GLN A 301 -4.69 -5.13 -7.49
CA GLN A 301 -5.42 -6.24 -8.06
C GLN A 301 -6.56 -5.79 -9.00
N ASP A 302 -6.81 -4.48 -9.09
CA ASP A 302 -7.79 -3.85 -9.97
C ASP A 302 -7.13 -2.92 -10.99
N SER A 303 -6.47 -3.50 -12.00
CA SER A 303 -5.79 -2.75 -13.07
C SER A 303 -6.73 -1.81 -13.84
N ASP A 304 -8.03 -2.10 -13.83
CA ASP A 304 -9.08 -1.34 -14.53
C ASP A 304 -9.76 -0.30 -13.62
N ARG A 305 -9.35 -0.20 -12.34
CA ARG A 305 -9.90 0.72 -11.33
C ARG A 305 -11.42 0.65 -11.13
N ARG A 306 -12.06 -0.44 -11.53
CA ARG A 306 -13.53 -0.60 -11.47
C ARG A 306 -14.03 -0.80 -10.05
N THR A 307 -13.35 -1.67 -9.30
CA THR A 307 -13.59 -1.89 -7.88
C THR A 307 -13.28 -0.63 -7.09
N VAL A 308 -12.17 0.05 -7.38
CA VAL A 308 -11.80 1.32 -6.73
C VAL A 308 -12.90 2.38 -6.88
N GLY A 309 -13.38 2.61 -8.11
CA GLY A 309 -14.47 3.55 -8.36
C GLY A 309 -15.76 3.19 -7.62
N LYS A 310 -16.07 1.90 -7.54
CA LYS A 310 -17.22 1.39 -6.78
C LYS A 310 -17.08 1.65 -5.27
N VAL A 311 -15.91 1.39 -4.70
CA VAL A 311 -15.65 1.59 -3.27
C VAL A 311 -15.61 3.07 -2.91
N ILE A 312 -15.13 3.95 -3.80
CA ILE A 312 -15.27 5.41 -3.63
C ILE A 312 -16.76 5.80 -3.55
N GLY A 313 -17.60 5.24 -4.42
CA GLY A 313 -19.05 5.45 -4.35
C GLY A 313 -19.66 4.94 -3.04
N ASP A 314 -19.29 3.73 -2.60
CA ASP A 314 -19.71 3.17 -1.32
C ASP A 314 -19.27 4.07 -0.14
N TRP A 315 -18.06 4.62 -0.19
CA TRP A 315 -17.54 5.53 0.83
C TRP A 315 -18.32 6.83 0.89
N ILE A 316 -18.52 7.49 -0.25
CA ILE A 316 -19.28 8.74 -0.36
C ILE A 316 -20.72 8.54 0.14
N GLY A 317 -21.36 7.41 -0.16
CA GLY A 317 -22.69 7.11 0.37
C GLY A 317 -22.74 7.00 1.90
N LEU A 318 -21.67 6.52 2.54
CA LEU A 318 -21.54 6.56 4.01
C LEU A 318 -21.40 8.00 4.53
N LEU A 319 -20.59 8.83 3.86
CA LEU A 319 -20.40 10.25 4.22
C LEU A 319 -21.70 11.05 4.08
N ASP A 320 -22.43 10.85 2.99
CA ASP A 320 -23.75 11.46 2.74
C ASP A 320 -24.78 10.99 3.79
N GLY A 321 -24.65 9.76 4.27
CA GLY A 321 -25.42 9.22 5.39
C GLY A 321 -25.02 9.76 6.77
N GLY A 322 -24.11 10.74 6.83
CA GLY A 322 -23.64 11.37 8.07
C GLY A 322 -22.60 10.55 8.84
N LYS A 323 -22.04 9.49 8.26
CA LYS A 323 -20.94 8.74 8.87
C LYS A 323 -19.61 9.44 8.61
N ARG A 324 -18.75 9.52 9.63
CA ARG A 324 -17.38 10.01 9.51
C ARG A 324 -16.43 8.82 9.46
N VAL A 325 -16.41 8.15 8.30
CA VAL A 325 -15.53 7.01 8.03
C VAL A 325 -14.41 7.49 7.12
N SER A 326 -13.17 7.15 7.43
CA SER A 326 -12.02 7.53 6.60
C SER A 326 -11.81 6.58 5.42
N CYS A 327 -11.22 7.06 4.34
CA CYS A 327 -10.63 6.21 3.31
C CYS A 327 -9.16 5.91 3.62
N THR A 328 -8.74 4.69 3.30
CA THR A 328 -7.35 4.23 3.33
C THR A 328 -7.02 3.53 2.01
N GLY A 329 -5.72 3.32 1.78
CA GLY A 329 -5.25 2.46 0.70
C GLY A 329 -3.91 1.86 1.07
N ASN A 330 -3.81 0.54 0.98
CA ASN A 330 -2.66 -0.22 1.48
C ASN A 330 -2.21 -1.27 0.47
N SER A 331 -0.99 -1.79 0.64
CA SER A 331 -0.39 -2.71 -0.35
C SER A 331 -1.02 -4.10 -0.35
N ASP A 332 -1.52 -4.55 0.81
CA ASP A 332 -1.93 -5.94 1.03
C ASP A 332 -0.86 -6.92 0.54
N SER A 333 0.37 -6.60 0.93
CA SER A 333 1.56 -7.18 0.33
C SER A 333 1.80 -8.58 0.86
N HIS A 334 1.74 -9.56 -0.05
CA HIS A 334 2.02 -10.98 0.23
C HIS A 334 3.31 -11.48 -0.41
N HIS A 335 3.85 -10.70 -1.36
CA HIS A 335 4.94 -11.10 -2.24
C HIS A 335 6.03 -10.03 -2.29
N MET A 336 7.18 -10.39 -2.85
CA MET A 336 8.27 -9.47 -3.19
C MET A 336 8.27 -9.08 -4.69
N THR A 337 7.35 -9.64 -5.48
CA THR A 337 7.26 -9.45 -6.95
C THR A 337 6.20 -8.46 -7.38
N PHE A 338 4.96 -8.73 -6.99
CA PHE A 338 3.75 -7.96 -7.23
C PHE A 338 3.11 -7.64 -5.87
N ASN A 339 2.16 -6.71 -5.83
CA ASN A 339 1.69 -6.12 -4.55
C ASN A 339 2.88 -5.68 -3.69
N LEU A 340 3.73 -4.82 -4.27
CA LEU A 340 4.90 -4.29 -3.58
C LEU A 340 4.48 -3.53 -2.33
N GLY A 341 5.10 -3.86 -1.20
CA GLY A 341 4.88 -3.17 0.07
C GLY A 341 5.13 -1.67 -0.03
N GLY A 342 4.37 -0.88 0.74
CA GLY A 342 4.43 0.57 0.72
C GLY A 342 3.79 1.21 -0.51
N TYR A 343 3.06 0.45 -1.32
CA TYR A 343 2.34 1.01 -2.45
C TYR A 343 1.02 0.24 -2.71
N PRO A 344 -0.14 0.92 -2.61
CA PRO A 344 -0.29 2.27 -2.06
C PRO A 344 0.17 2.37 -0.60
N ARG A 345 0.37 3.61 -0.15
CA ARG A 345 0.60 3.98 1.26
C ARG A 345 -0.27 5.17 1.62
N ASN A 346 -0.40 5.43 2.91
CA ASN A 346 -1.14 6.54 3.48
C ASN A 346 -0.15 7.61 3.97
N TYR A 347 -0.44 8.88 3.73
CA TYR A 347 0.18 9.97 4.48
C TYR A 347 -0.75 10.36 5.61
N VAL A 348 -0.24 10.35 6.84
CA VAL A 348 -1.02 10.59 8.06
C VAL A 348 -0.44 11.78 8.83
N ALA A 349 -1.28 12.76 9.15
CA ALA A 349 -0.84 13.98 9.83
C ALA A 349 -0.70 13.74 11.34
N VAL A 350 0.54 13.54 11.78
CA VAL A 350 0.91 13.33 13.20
C VAL A 350 1.91 14.36 13.73
N GLY A 351 2.31 15.33 12.90
CA GLY A 351 3.33 16.33 13.22
C GLY A 351 4.75 15.85 12.92
N ASP A 352 5.72 16.74 13.10
CA ASP A 352 7.15 16.47 12.84
C ASP A 352 7.73 15.59 13.96
N VAL A 353 7.42 14.30 13.91
CA VAL A 353 7.89 13.30 14.86
C VAL A 353 8.95 12.43 14.18
N PRO A 354 10.17 12.30 14.75
CA PRO A 354 11.15 11.35 14.23
C PRO A 354 10.61 9.92 14.23
N VAL A 355 10.88 9.15 13.18
CA VAL A 355 10.38 7.77 13.00
C VAL A 355 10.62 6.90 14.25
N ALA A 356 11.82 6.96 14.83
CA ALA A 356 12.18 6.22 16.04
C ALA A 356 11.31 6.51 17.29
N ARG A 357 10.50 7.57 17.26
CA ARG A 357 9.62 8.00 18.35
C ARG A 357 8.14 8.06 17.94
N LEU A 358 7.81 7.53 16.76
CA LEU A 358 6.45 7.50 16.26
C LEU A 358 5.56 6.66 17.19
N ASP A 359 4.41 7.20 17.59
CA ASP A 359 3.41 6.51 18.38
C ASP A 359 2.30 5.95 17.47
N PRO A 360 2.18 4.61 17.33
CA PRO A 360 1.10 3.98 16.57
C PRO A 360 -0.31 4.42 16.97
N ALA A 361 -0.54 4.74 18.24
CA ALA A 361 -1.86 5.19 18.70
C ALA A 361 -2.20 6.58 18.15
N ALA A 362 -1.21 7.47 18.03
CA ALA A 362 -1.38 8.78 17.40
C ALA A 362 -1.70 8.65 15.91
N VAL A 363 -1.06 7.70 15.21
CA VAL A 363 -1.35 7.39 13.80
C VAL A 363 -2.78 6.87 13.65
N ALA A 364 -3.19 5.88 14.45
CA ALA A 364 -4.57 5.38 14.44
C ALA A 364 -5.58 6.51 14.72
N ALA A 365 -5.34 7.35 15.72
CA ALA A 365 -6.20 8.49 16.04
C ALA A 365 -6.32 9.51 14.90
N ALA A 366 -5.21 9.80 14.21
CA ALA A 366 -5.20 10.71 13.06
C ALA A 366 -5.98 10.14 11.87
N VAL A 367 -5.82 8.84 11.56
CA VAL A 367 -6.63 8.15 10.54
C VAL A 367 -8.12 8.18 10.91
N LYS A 368 -8.48 7.87 12.16
CA LYS A 368 -9.88 7.96 12.67
C LYS A 368 -10.45 9.38 12.54
N ALA A 369 -9.62 10.39 12.67
CA ALA A 369 -10.01 11.79 12.51
C ALA A 369 -10.07 12.26 11.03
N GLY A 370 -9.80 11.38 10.06
CA GLY A 370 -9.75 11.72 8.64
C GLY A 370 -8.56 12.60 8.26
N ARG A 371 -7.51 12.67 9.10
CA ARG A 371 -6.31 13.47 8.85
C ARG A 371 -5.27 12.67 8.07
N SER A 372 -5.72 12.08 6.96
CA SER A 372 -4.90 11.24 6.10
C SER A 372 -5.39 11.23 4.66
N TYR A 373 -4.53 10.78 3.75
CA TYR A 373 -4.90 10.40 2.40
C TYR A 373 -4.06 9.20 1.97
N PHE A 374 -4.54 8.42 1.01
CA PHE A 374 -3.73 7.36 0.42
C PHE A 374 -3.22 7.74 -0.96
N THR A 375 -2.09 7.15 -1.35
CA THR A 375 -1.44 7.41 -2.63
C THR A 375 -0.59 6.25 -3.13
N THR A 376 -0.52 6.08 -4.44
CA THR A 376 0.52 5.26 -5.10
C THR A 376 1.73 6.09 -5.52
N GLY A 377 1.67 7.43 -5.46
CA GLY A 377 2.74 8.31 -5.89
C GLY A 377 2.50 9.80 -5.66
N PRO A 378 1.40 10.39 -6.17
CA PRO A 378 1.16 11.83 -6.03
C PRO A 378 1.05 12.25 -4.56
N ILE A 379 1.65 13.39 -4.22
CA ILE A 379 1.59 14.00 -2.89
C ILE A 379 0.70 15.24 -2.99
N VAL A 380 -0.24 15.38 -2.05
CA VAL A 380 -1.33 16.34 -2.17
C VAL A 380 -1.54 17.07 -0.86
N ASP A 381 -1.60 18.40 -0.94
CA ASP A 381 -2.07 19.27 0.13
C ASP A 381 -3.29 20.02 -0.37
N ALA A 382 -4.27 20.21 0.51
CA ALA A 382 -5.37 21.10 0.22
C ALA A 382 -5.95 21.73 1.48
N ALA A 383 -6.50 22.93 1.32
CA ALA A 383 -7.15 23.64 2.42
C ALA A 383 -8.32 24.50 1.95
N ILE A 384 -9.36 24.57 2.80
CA ILE A 384 -10.45 25.54 2.70
C ILE A 384 -10.41 26.38 3.97
N ALA A 385 -10.31 27.71 3.84
CA ALA A 385 -10.22 28.62 4.99
C ALA A 385 -9.16 28.20 6.05
N GLY A 386 -8.03 27.66 5.59
CA GLY A 386 -6.93 27.18 6.45
C GLY A 386 -7.19 25.83 7.13
N LYS A 387 -8.24 25.11 6.76
CA LYS A 387 -8.59 23.78 7.29
C LYS A 387 -8.28 22.68 6.27
N GLY A 388 -7.55 21.66 6.71
CA GLY A 388 -7.12 20.53 5.90
C GLY A 388 -8.00 19.29 6.02
N PHE A 389 -7.47 18.15 5.60
CA PHE A 389 -8.18 16.86 5.61
C PHE A 389 -8.65 16.49 7.02
N GLY A 390 -9.91 16.04 7.12
CA GLY A 390 -10.54 15.67 8.39
C GLY A 390 -11.02 16.85 9.25
N GLU A 391 -10.55 18.07 8.98
CA GLU A 391 -11.02 19.28 9.66
C GLU A 391 -12.31 19.82 9.06
N THR A 392 -12.98 20.71 9.79
CA THR A 392 -14.20 21.42 9.36
C THR A 392 -13.92 22.90 9.17
N ALA A 393 -14.22 23.40 7.97
CA ALA A 393 -14.17 24.81 7.60
C ALA A 393 -15.58 25.41 7.71
N THR A 394 -15.74 26.41 8.59
CA THR A 394 -16.98 27.21 8.66
C THR A 394 -16.90 28.35 7.66
N VAL A 395 -17.77 28.38 6.65
CA VAL A 395 -17.72 29.34 5.53
C VAL A 395 -19.11 29.84 5.17
N PRO A 396 -19.27 31.08 4.65
CA PRO A 396 -20.58 31.55 4.21
C PRO A 396 -21.06 30.76 2.97
N PRO A 397 -22.38 30.69 2.72
CA PRO A 397 -22.92 30.04 1.53
C PRO A 397 -22.46 30.75 0.24
N GLY A 398 -22.16 29.97 -0.79
CA GLY A 398 -21.80 30.45 -2.12
C GLY A 398 -20.41 30.02 -2.53
N LYS A 399 -19.58 30.94 -3.02
CA LYS A 399 -18.26 30.63 -3.58
C LYS A 399 -17.19 30.59 -2.50
N VAL A 400 -16.48 29.47 -2.39
CA VAL A 400 -15.33 29.29 -1.50
C VAL A 400 -14.08 28.90 -2.29
N ALA A 401 -12.92 29.37 -1.85
CA ALA A 401 -11.64 28.96 -2.42
C ALA A 401 -11.11 27.69 -1.73
N LEU A 402 -10.89 26.64 -2.52
CA LEU A 402 -10.10 25.46 -2.16
C LEU A 402 -8.69 25.65 -2.73
N HIS A 403 -7.70 25.85 -1.88
CA HIS A 403 -6.29 25.81 -2.30
C HIS A 403 -5.86 24.36 -2.43
N VAL A 404 -5.24 23.99 -3.57
CA VAL A 404 -4.70 22.64 -3.79
C VAL A 404 -3.29 22.75 -4.34
N THR A 405 -2.39 21.96 -3.77
CA THR A 405 -1.04 21.75 -4.29
C THR A 405 -0.86 20.26 -4.58
N VAL A 406 -0.51 19.93 -5.83
CA VAL A 406 -0.20 18.56 -6.26
C VAL A 406 1.27 18.50 -6.65
N ARG A 407 2.00 17.59 -6.01
CA ARG A 407 3.44 17.36 -6.19
C ARG A 407 3.67 15.92 -6.61
N ALA A 408 4.64 15.71 -7.50
CA ALA A 408 5.00 14.36 -7.95
C ALA A 408 6.44 14.33 -8.46
N ALA A 409 7.21 13.31 -8.05
CA ALA A 409 8.58 13.09 -8.52
C ALA A 409 8.65 12.86 -10.04
N ASN A 410 9.87 12.86 -10.61
CA ASN A 410 10.12 12.77 -12.05
C ASN A 410 9.57 11.49 -12.71
N TRP A 411 9.33 10.44 -11.94
CA TRP A 411 8.85 9.13 -12.39
C TRP A 411 7.35 8.90 -12.21
N ILE A 412 6.62 9.88 -11.66
CA ILE A 412 5.19 9.76 -11.31
C ILE A 412 4.36 10.61 -12.27
N PRO A 413 3.76 10.02 -13.32
CA PRO A 413 3.01 10.77 -14.33
C PRO A 413 1.58 11.12 -13.87
N VAL A 414 1.34 12.37 -13.51
CA VAL A 414 0.01 12.89 -13.15
C VAL A 414 -0.61 13.64 -14.32
N ASN A 415 -1.93 13.50 -14.52
CA ASN A 415 -2.63 14.18 -15.61
C ASN A 415 -3.97 14.84 -15.20
N GLN A 416 -4.51 14.54 -14.03
CA GLN A 416 -5.82 15.05 -13.63
C GLN A 416 -5.96 15.24 -12.12
N LEU A 417 -6.58 16.37 -11.75
CA LEU A 417 -7.08 16.67 -10.42
C LEU A 417 -8.61 16.81 -10.51
N THR A 418 -9.33 16.11 -9.63
CA THR A 418 -10.78 16.14 -9.52
C THR A 418 -11.17 16.42 -8.07
N VAL A 419 -12.10 17.36 -7.87
CA VAL A 419 -12.71 17.64 -6.57
C VAL A 419 -14.10 17.00 -6.57
N LEU A 420 -14.32 16.05 -5.66
CA LEU A 420 -15.60 15.38 -5.47
C LEU A 420 -16.31 15.98 -4.24
N GLY A 421 -17.63 16.04 -4.29
CA GLY A 421 -18.48 16.50 -3.20
C GLY A 421 -19.64 15.54 -2.92
N PRO A 422 -20.63 15.99 -2.13
CA PRO A 422 -21.80 15.18 -1.78
C PRO A 422 -22.52 14.58 -2.99
N GLY A 423 -23.05 13.37 -2.83
CA GLY A 423 -23.74 12.64 -3.90
C GLY A 423 -22.82 12.19 -5.03
N ASN A 424 -21.51 12.06 -4.78
CA ASN A 424 -20.48 11.75 -5.78
C ASN A 424 -20.41 12.79 -6.91
N THR A 425 -20.75 14.05 -6.59
CA THR A 425 -20.77 15.14 -7.57
C THR A 425 -19.34 15.61 -7.86
N VAL A 426 -19.01 15.79 -9.14
CA VAL A 426 -17.76 16.46 -9.52
C VAL A 426 -17.94 17.97 -9.37
N LEU A 427 -17.33 18.54 -8.33
CA LEU A 427 -17.36 19.99 -8.07
C LEU A 427 -16.40 20.74 -9.00
N ALA A 428 -15.26 20.13 -9.33
CA ALA A 428 -14.30 20.69 -10.27
C ALA A 428 -13.40 19.62 -10.89
N THR A 429 -12.90 19.89 -12.09
CA THR A 429 -11.80 19.14 -12.72
C THR A 429 -10.75 20.11 -13.24
N ARG A 430 -9.48 19.74 -13.10
CA ARG A 430 -8.33 20.43 -13.66
C ARG A 430 -7.43 19.41 -14.37
N SER A 431 -7.17 19.64 -15.64
CA SER A 431 -6.15 18.89 -16.37
C SER A 431 -4.76 19.34 -15.92
N ILE A 432 -3.88 18.39 -15.65
CA ILE A 432 -2.48 18.63 -15.34
C ILE A 432 -1.67 18.23 -16.58
N PRO A 433 -0.91 19.15 -17.21
CA PRO A 433 -0.15 18.82 -18.41
C PRO A 433 0.89 17.73 -18.14
N SER A 434 0.79 16.61 -18.85
CA SER A 434 1.68 15.44 -18.70
C SER A 434 3.12 15.68 -19.16
N THR A 435 3.38 16.79 -19.85
CA THR A 435 4.71 17.26 -20.27
C THR A 435 5.47 17.97 -19.15
N THR A 436 4.79 18.30 -18.05
CA THR A 436 5.40 18.98 -16.92
C THR A 436 6.41 18.05 -16.26
N THR A 437 7.66 18.50 -16.14
CA THR A 437 8.72 17.79 -15.41
C THR A 437 9.04 18.43 -14.05
N SER A 438 8.46 19.60 -13.75
CA SER A 438 8.60 20.27 -12.45
C SER A 438 7.87 19.53 -11.33
N VAL A 439 8.50 19.39 -10.17
CA VAL A 439 7.93 18.70 -9.00
C VAL A 439 6.51 19.15 -8.67
N VAL A 440 6.27 20.46 -8.62
CA VAL A 440 4.94 21.05 -8.49
C VAL A 440 4.21 20.88 -9.82
N ARG A 441 3.11 20.13 -9.79
CA ARG A 441 2.25 19.80 -10.94
C ARG A 441 1.03 20.70 -11.02
N PHE A 442 0.54 21.14 -9.87
CA PHE A 442 -0.57 22.07 -9.71
C PHE A 442 -0.37 22.82 -8.39
N ASP A 443 -0.60 24.13 -8.38
CA ASP A 443 -0.60 24.96 -7.17
C ASP A 443 -1.48 26.18 -7.44
N ASP A 444 -2.77 26.07 -7.11
CA ASP A 444 -3.74 27.14 -7.38
C ASP A 444 -4.98 26.99 -6.50
N ALA A 445 -5.79 28.05 -6.46
CA ALA A 445 -7.12 28.04 -5.89
C ALA A 445 -8.17 27.55 -6.91
N ILE A 446 -9.03 26.66 -6.45
CA ILE A 446 -10.23 26.21 -7.16
C ILE A 446 -11.43 26.82 -6.45
N GLU A 447 -12.20 27.63 -7.17
CA GLU A 447 -13.48 28.13 -6.66
C GLU A 447 -14.51 27.00 -6.69
N LEU A 448 -15.12 26.72 -5.53
CA LEU A 448 -16.20 25.75 -5.36
C LEU A 448 -17.50 26.47 -5.02
N ASP A 449 -18.63 26.01 -5.58
CA ASP A 449 -19.96 26.46 -5.19
C ASP A 449 -20.50 25.57 -4.07
N VAL A 450 -20.64 26.14 -2.87
CA VAL A 450 -21.03 25.48 -1.62
C VAL A 450 -22.25 26.19 -1.01
N PRO A 451 -23.47 25.93 -1.54
CA PRO A 451 -24.68 26.60 -1.06
C PRO A 451 -25.18 26.09 0.31
N ARG A 452 -24.59 25.01 0.81
CA ARG A 452 -24.99 24.27 2.03
C ARG A 452 -23.85 23.38 2.49
N ASP A 453 -24.01 22.80 3.68
CA ASP A 453 -23.12 21.79 4.24
C ASP A 453 -22.72 20.71 3.25
N GLY A 454 -21.48 20.27 3.38
CA GLY A 454 -20.93 19.21 2.56
C GLY A 454 -19.47 18.99 2.84
N TYR A 455 -18.74 18.56 1.81
CA TYR A 455 -17.33 18.27 1.91
C TYR A 455 -16.67 18.37 0.54
N ALA A 456 -15.36 18.51 0.54
CA ALA A 456 -14.52 18.41 -0.65
C ALA A 456 -13.54 17.23 -0.47
N ILE A 457 -13.57 16.29 -1.40
CA ILE A 457 -12.62 15.18 -1.52
C ILE A 457 -11.71 15.48 -2.71
N ILE A 458 -10.41 15.41 -2.47
CA ILE A 458 -9.41 15.65 -3.49
C ILE A 458 -8.97 14.31 -4.07
N ARG A 459 -9.08 14.15 -5.39
CA ARG A 459 -8.59 12.99 -6.13
C ARG A 459 -7.63 13.42 -7.21
N VAL A 460 -6.48 12.75 -7.29
CA VAL A 460 -5.47 12.94 -8.32
C VAL A 460 -5.26 11.63 -9.05
N ASP A 461 -5.19 11.67 -10.38
CA ASP A 461 -4.97 10.50 -11.23
C ASP A 461 -3.81 10.72 -12.21
N GLY A 462 -3.18 9.61 -12.59
CA GLY A 462 -2.30 9.48 -13.75
C GLY A 462 -2.80 8.45 -14.74
N ASP A 463 -2.45 8.62 -16.01
CA ASP A 463 -2.84 7.77 -17.15
C ASP A 463 -1.70 6.90 -17.70
N ARG A 464 -0.50 7.02 -17.14
CA ARG A 464 0.67 6.22 -17.52
C ARG A 464 1.16 5.38 -16.36
N PRO A 465 1.62 4.13 -16.61
CA PRO A 465 2.21 3.30 -15.58
C PRO A 465 3.49 3.91 -15.00
N MET A 466 3.77 3.64 -13.73
CA MET A 466 5.00 4.03 -13.01
C MET A 466 6.16 3.04 -13.18
N ALA A 467 6.04 2.11 -14.14
CA ALA A 467 7.09 1.15 -14.42
C ALA A 467 8.34 1.88 -14.98
N PRO A 468 9.55 1.40 -14.65
CA PRO A 468 9.84 0.18 -13.92
C PRO A 468 9.99 0.36 -12.40
N ASN A 469 9.89 1.58 -11.88
CA ASN A 469 10.05 1.89 -10.46
C ASN A 469 9.02 1.13 -9.62
N VAL A 470 7.75 1.24 -10.00
CA VAL A 470 6.65 0.48 -9.41
C VAL A 470 5.88 -0.19 -10.53
N GLY A 471 5.65 -1.49 -10.39
CA GLY A 471 5.02 -2.27 -11.45
C GLY A 471 5.96 -2.75 -12.55
N ASP A 472 5.34 -3.34 -13.56
CA ASP A 472 5.94 -3.62 -14.86
C ASP A 472 4.97 -3.20 -15.99
N ILE A 473 5.35 -3.42 -17.24
CA ILE A 473 4.55 -3.02 -18.42
C ILE A 473 3.70 -4.18 -19.00
N LYS A 474 3.56 -5.32 -18.29
CA LYS A 474 2.93 -6.54 -18.83
C LYS A 474 2.00 -7.23 -17.86
N SER A 475 2.50 -7.62 -16.69
CA SER A 475 1.82 -8.43 -15.69
C SER A 475 1.21 -7.61 -14.56
N PHE A 476 1.76 -6.43 -14.29
CA PHE A 476 1.47 -5.69 -13.07
C PHE A 476 1.59 -4.18 -13.30
N LEU A 477 0.54 -3.59 -13.90
CA LEU A 477 0.49 -2.16 -14.21
C LEU A 477 0.05 -1.38 -12.97
N VAL A 478 0.83 -0.37 -12.62
CA VAL A 478 0.52 0.53 -11.51
C VAL A 478 0.45 1.96 -12.02
N TYR A 479 -0.69 2.61 -11.79
CA TYR A 479 -0.94 3.98 -12.19
C TYR A 479 -0.93 4.92 -10.98
N PRO A 480 -0.46 6.18 -11.13
CA PRO A 480 -0.54 7.19 -10.09
C PRO A 480 -1.99 7.47 -9.68
N MET A 481 -2.23 7.50 -8.38
CA MET A 481 -3.51 7.85 -7.78
C MET A 481 -3.26 8.40 -6.38
N ALA A 482 -4.00 9.43 -6.00
CA ALA A 482 -4.16 9.84 -4.61
C ALA A 482 -5.63 10.20 -4.34
N VAL A 483 -6.16 9.82 -3.17
CA VAL A 483 -7.48 10.25 -2.71
C VAL A 483 -7.39 10.65 -1.25
N ALA A 484 -7.79 11.89 -0.97
CA ALA A 484 -7.77 12.45 0.36
C ALA A 484 -9.09 12.30 1.10
N ASN A 485 -9.00 12.13 2.42
CA ASN A 485 -10.15 12.25 3.30
C ASN A 485 -10.75 13.67 3.22
N PRO A 486 -12.04 13.83 3.56
CA PRO A 486 -12.77 15.04 3.21
C PRO A 486 -12.30 16.24 4.03
N ILE A 487 -12.22 17.40 3.39
CA ILE A 487 -12.30 18.69 4.09
C ILE A 487 -13.79 18.96 4.28
N TRP A 488 -14.25 19.01 5.53
CA TRP A 488 -15.66 19.21 5.84
C TRP A 488 -16.02 20.69 5.77
N ILE A 489 -17.24 20.98 5.30
CA ILE A 489 -17.71 22.35 5.05
C ILE A 489 -19.01 22.54 5.82
N ASP A 490 -18.95 23.42 6.82
CA ASP A 490 -20.06 23.84 7.67
C ASP A 490 -20.52 25.23 7.19
N VAL A 491 -21.71 25.30 6.60
CA VAL A 491 -22.21 26.54 5.98
C VAL A 491 -23.15 27.31 6.91
N ASP A 492 -23.89 26.60 7.77
CA ASP A 492 -24.83 27.24 8.69
C ASP A 492 -24.21 27.60 10.06
N GLY A 493 -23.00 27.12 10.33
CA GLY A 493 -22.21 27.44 11.52
C GLY A 493 -22.67 26.73 12.79
N ASP A 494 -23.44 25.65 12.67
CA ASP A 494 -23.96 24.90 13.82
C ASP A 494 -22.96 23.90 14.41
N GLY A 495 -21.79 23.74 13.78
CA GLY A 495 -20.72 22.85 14.20
C GLY A 495 -20.96 21.37 13.82
N LYS A 496 -22.02 21.08 13.08
CA LYS A 496 -22.29 19.80 12.42
C LYS A 496 -22.20 20.01 10.92
N VAL A 497 -22.04 18.90 10.21
CA VAL A 497 -22.02 18.93 8.75
C VAL A 497 -23.03 17.90 8.28
N THR A 498 -24.05 18.39 7.59
CA THR A 498 -25.18 17.60 7.10
C THR A 498 -25.29 17.69 5.58
N PRO A 499 -24.55 16.84 4.84
CA PRO A 499 -24.61 16.82 3.38
C PRO A 499 -26.04 16.48 2.92
N ALA A 500 -26.80 17.45 2.43
CA ALA A 500 -28.18 17.24 2.00
C ALA A 500 -28.27 16.68 0.57
N ALA A 501 -27.58 15.59 0.26
CA ALA A 501 -27.60 14.95 -1.05
C ALA A 501 -27.75 13.43 -0.88
N PRO A 502 -28.91 12.82 -1.19
CA PRO A 502 -28.96 11.36 -1.29
C PRO A 502 -28.02 10.92 -2.40
N TYR A 503 -27.13 9.98 -2.08
CA TYR A 503 -26.21 9.36 -3.03
C TYR A 503 -26.93 8.94 -4.32
N ALA A 504 -26.48 9.45 -5.47
CA ALA A 504 -26.95 9.03 -6.79
C ALA A 504 -25.95 7.99 -7.34
N PRO A 505 -26.35 6.72 -7.47
CA PRO A 505 -25.42 5.62 -7.82
C PRO A 505 -24.81 5.70 -9.21
#